data_AF-A0A1X9MJ49-F1
#
_entry.id   AF-A0A1X9MJ49-F1
#
_cell.length_a   1.000
_cell.length_b   1.000
_cell.length_c   1.000
_cell.angle_alpha   90.00
_cell.angle_beta   90.00
_cell.angle_gamma   90.00
#
_symmetry.space_group_name_H-M   'P 1'
#
loop_
_entity.id
_entity.type
_entity.pdbx_description
1 polymer ?
#
loop_
_entity_poly.entity_id
_entity_poly.type
_entity_poly.pdbx_seq_one_letter_code
_entity_poly.pdbx_strand_id
1 'polypeptide(L)' 'MDLTEKKFSRLSKNALNKLEKLQHQYTQEFGDFISKEELMAIIVRYSQERNNNRNQKKE' A
#
# COMPACT_ATOMS: atom_id res chain seq x y z
N MET A 1 13.28 2.43 -18.67
CA MET A 1 12.75 2.89 -17.38
C MET A 1 11.36 2.30 -17.24
N ASP A 2 11.16 1.45 -16.24
CA ASP A 2 9.95 0.63 -16.08
C ASP A 2 8.74 1.53 -15.79
N LEU A 3 7.59 1.32 -16.45
CA LEU A 3 6.38 2.13 -16.24
C LEU A 3 5.93 2.10 -14.77
N THR A 4 6.23 1.00 -14.09
CA THR A 4 5.94 0.76 -12.69
C THR A 4 6.74 1.70 -11.77
N GLU A 5 8.01 1.97 -12.08
CA GLU A 5 8.86 2.89 -11.30
C GLU A 5 8.39 4.35 -11.40
N LYS A 6 7.81 4.77 -12.53
CA LYS A 6 7.27 6.14 -12.65
C LYS A 6 6.07 6.37 -11.73
N LYS A 7 5.16 5.39 -11.61
CA LYS A 7 3.96 5.49 -10.75
C LYS A 7 4.32 5.55 -9.26
N PHE A 8 5.38 4.85 -8.87
CA PHE A 8 5.89 4.83 -7.49
C PHE A 8 7.08 5.76 -7.26
N SER A 9 7.41 6.65 -8.20
CA SER A 9 8.54 7.58 -8.10
C SER A 9 8.49 8.52 -6.88
N ARG A 10 7.29 8.76 -6.37
CA ARG A 10 7.05 9.54 -5.14
C ARG A 10 7.28 8.74 -3.85
N LEU A 11 7.36 7.41 -3.93
CA LEU A 11 7.70 6.57 -2.79
C LEU A 11 9.21 6.61 -2.57
N SER A 12 9.61 6.73 -1.31
CA SER A 12 11.01 6.47 -0.95
C SER A 12 11.36 5.02 -1.26
N LYS A 13 12.64 4.74 -1.53
CA LYS A 13 13.14 3.38 -1.75
C LYS A 13 12.72 2.41 -0.64
N ASN A 14 12.70 2.88 0.60
CA ASN A 14 12.24 2.10 1.74
C ASN A 14 10.74 1.76 1.69
N ALA A 15 9.90 2.71 1.25
CA ALA A 15 8.47 2.47 1.09
C ALA A 15 8.20 1.50 -0.06
N LEU A 16 8.93 1.60 -1.17
CA LEU A 16 8.84 0.67 -2.29
C LEU A 16 9.21 -0.76 -1.86
N ASN A 17 10.34 -0.93 -1.17
CA ASN A 17 10.76 -2.23 -0.63
C ASN A 17 9.72 -2.83 0.34
N LYS A 18 9.05 -1.99 1.15
CA LYS A 18 7.96 -2.44 2.03
C LYS A 18 6.75 -2.90 1.22
N LEU A 19 6.38 -2.17 0.18
CA LEU A 19 5.27 -2.52 -0.70
C LEU A 19 5.53 -3.86 -1.40
N GLU A 20 6.76 -4.11 -1.85
CA GLU A 20 7.17 -5.40 -2.43
C GLU A 20 7.09 -6.55 -1.42
N LYS A 21 7.56 -6.34 -0.19
CA LYS A 21 7.45 -7.35 0.86
C LYS A 21 5.99 -7.68 1.19
N LEU A 22 5.14 -6.67 1.29
CA LEU A 22 3.70 -6.84 1.53
C LEU A 22 3.04 -7.59 0.37
N GLN A 23 3.40 -7.28 -0.88
CA GLN A 23 2.90 -7.99 -2.06
C GLN A 23 3.29 -9.48 -1.99
N HIS A 24 4.53 -9.78 -1.65
CA HIS A 24 5.00 -11.16 -1.53
C HIS A 24 4.28 -11.92 -0.41
N GLN A 25 4.10 -11.29 0.74
CA GLN A 25 3.36 -11.85 1.87
C GLN A 25 1.91 -12.15 1.50
N TYR A 26 1.23 -11.22 0.82
CA TYR A 26 -0.14 -11.45 0.34
C TYR A 26 -0.23 -12.69 -0.55
N THR A 27 0.66 -12.82 -1.53
CA THR A 27 0.67 -13.99 -2.42
C THR A 27 0.99 -15.28 -1.68
N GLN A 28 1.85 -15.25 -0.65
CA GLN A 28 2.13 -16.42 0.17
C GLN A 28 0.93 -16.83 1.05
N GLU A 29 0.23 -15.87 1.64
CA GLU A 29 -0.88 -16.14 2.57
C GLU A 29 -2.17 -16.54 1.85
N PHE A 30 -2.49 -15.86 0.75
CA PHE A 30 -3.77 -16.02 0.05
C PHE A 30 -3.66 -16.87 -1.22
N GLY A 31 -2.44 -17.16 -1.70
CA GLY A 31 -2.22 -17.87 -2.96
C GLY A 31 -2.66 -17.07 -4.20
N ASP A 32 -3.01 -15.79 -4.01
CA ASP A 32 -3.53 -14.92 -5.06
C ASP A 32 -2.53 -13.81 -5.42
N PHE A 33 -2.65 -13.31 -6.64
CA PHE A 33 -1.82 -12.19 -7.12
C PHE A 33 -2.53 -10.87 -6.85
N ILE A 34 -1.86 -9.97 -6.15
CA ILE A 34 -2.26 -8.56 -6.06
C ILE A 34 -1.21 -7.68 -6.71
N SER A 35 -1.63 -6.70 -7.51
CA SER A 35 -0.70 -5.72 -8.05
C SER A 35 -0.26 -4.71 -6.99
N LYS A 36 0.92 -4.10 -7.18
CA LYS A 36 1.40 -3.02 -6.29
C LYS A 36 0.43 -1.82 -6.24
N GLU A 37 -0.31 -1.58 -7.32
CA GLU A 37 -1.29 -0.48 -7.41
C GLU A 37 -2.53 -0.76 -6.54
N GLU A 38 -3.08 -1.97 -6.64
CA GLU A 38 -4.22 -2.40 -5.81
C GLU A 38 -3.84 -2.39 -4.33
N LEU A 39 -2.67 -2.95 -3.99
CA LEU A 39 -2.16 -2.97 -2.63
C LEU A 39 -1.98 -1.55 -2.07
N MET A 40 -1.45 -0.61 -2.88
CA MET A 40 -1.31 0.78 -2.48
C MET A 40 -2.67 1.47 -2.26
N ALA A 41 -3.66 1.19 -3.11
CA ALA A 41 -5.01 1.74 -2.95
C ALA A 41 -5.65 1.29 -1.62
N ILE A 42 -5.47 0.03 -1.24
CA ILE A 42 -5.93 -0.51 0.05
C ILE A 42 -5.23 0.21 1.22
N ILE A 43 -3.90 0.36 1.16
CA ILE A 43 -3.12 1.05 2.20
C ILE A 43 -3.60 2.50 2.38
N VAL A 44 -3.81 3.24 1.29
CA VAL A 44 -4.28 4.62 1.34
C VAL A 44 -5.67 4.71 1.95
N ARG A 45 -6.61 3.84 1.52
CA ARG A 45 -7.97 3.79 2.07
C ARG A 45 -7.95 3.52 3.57
N TYR A 46 -7.21 2.49 4.00
CA TYR A 46 -7.10 2.15 5.42
C TYR A 46 -6.50 3.30 6.25
N SER A 47 -5.49 4.00 5.72
CA SER A 47 -4.92 5.15 6.41
C SER A 47 -5.91 6.30 6.56
N GLN A 48 -6.74 6.57 5.54
CA GLN A 48 -7.78 7.60 5.60
C GLN A 48 -8.87 7.24 6.61
N GLU A 49 -9.36 6.01 6.58
CA GLU A 49 -10.37 5.51 7.54
C GLU A 49 -9.86 5.60 8.98
N ARG A 50 -8.61 5.22 9.22
CA ARG A 50 -7.99 5.32 10.55
C ARG A 50 -7.89 6.75 11.06
N ASN A 51 -7.62 7.71 10.17
CA ASN A 51 -7.55 9.13 10.52
C ASN A 51 -8.95 9.71 10.80
N ASN A 52 -9.96 9.35 10.00
CA ASN A 52 -11.34 9.77 10.22
C ASN A 52 -11.90 9.25 11.54
N ASN A 53 -11.67 7.97 11.87
CA ASN A 53 -12.09 7.37 13.14
C ASN A 53 -11.36 7.97 14.36
N ARG A 54 -10.15 8.51 14.17
CA ARG A 54 -9.41 9.22 15.24
C ARG A 54 -9.98 10.60 15.54
N ASN A 55 -10.51 11.28 14.53
CA ASN A 55 -11.11 12.60 14.72
C ASN A 55 -12.49 12.51 15.38
N GLN A 56 -13.27 11.47 15.07
CA GLN A 56 -14.59 11.25 15.70
C GLN A 56 -14.54 10.87 17.19
N LYS A 57 -13.40 10.37 17.71
CA LYS A 57 -13.24 10.06 19.14
C LYS A 57 -12.77 11.24 19.99
N LYS A 58 -12.54 12.41 19.37
CA LYS A 58 -12.09 13.64 20.06
C LYS A 58 -13.19 14.69 20.21
N GLU A 59 -14.39 14.42 19.71
CA GLU A 59 -15.61 15.16 20.03
C GLU A 59 -16.41 14.39 21.09
#